data_AF-A0A964YQ01-F1
#
_entry.id   AF-A0A964YQ01-F1
#
_cell.length_a   1.000
_cell.length_b   1.000
_cell.length_c   1.000
_cell.angle_alpha   90.00
_cell.angle_beta   90.00
_cell.angle_gamma   90.00
#
_symmetry.space_group_name_H-M   'P 1'
#
loop_
_entity.id
_entity.type
_entity.pdbx_description
1 polymer ?
#
loop_
_entity_poly.entity_id
_entity_poly.type
_entity_poly.pdbx_seq_one_letter_code
_entity_poly.pdbx_strand_id
1 'polypeptide(L)'
;MKGFFLFLAMILLGDFFAQGNLQFSQAKLVSAQETVPVGKIWKLENYLPNVSLAIELNRLPNQATAGGTRNFVILVNSVPIYLQTNISREVGRDDAYWNQQGYAAVSDFKIFDAPIWFPAGTTLAASTNVGFISVMEFNVVP
;
A
#
# COMPACT_ATOMS: atom_id res chain seq x y z
N MET A 1 -1.75 56.72 -17.02
CA MET A 1 -3.02 56.16 -16.52
C MET A 1 -3.27 54.72 -16.99
N LYS A 2 -3.11 54.37 -18.28
CA LYS A 2 -3.34 53.00 -18.79
C LYS A 2 -2.48 51.90 -18.13
N GLY A 3 -1.22 52.17 -17.83
CA GLY A 3 -0.33 51.21 -17.16
C GLY A 3 -0.69 50.92 -15.69
N PHE A 4 -1.33 51.87 -15.01
CA PHE A 4 -1.75 51.70 -13.60
C PHE A 4 -2.92 50.71 -13.49
N PHE A 5 -3.90 50.78 -14.41
CA PHE A 5 -4.99 49.81 -14.48
C PHE A 5 -4.52 48.41 -14.84
N LEU A 6 -3.49 48.31 -15.69
CA LEU A 6 -2.92 47.01 -16.08
C LEU A 6 -2.13 46.36 -14.92
N PHE A 7 -1.43 47.17 -14.12
CA PHE A 7 -0.74 46.71 -12.92
C PHE A 7 -1.72 46.27 -11.82
N LEU A 8 -2.81 47.02 -11.63
CA LEU A 8 -3.86 46.66 -10.67
C LEU A 8 -4.62 45.38 -11.09
N ALA A 9 -4.85 45.18 -12.39
CA ALA A 9 -5.46 43.96 -12.90
C ALA A 9 -4.58 42.72 -12.69
N MET A 10 -3.25 42.83 -12.79
CA MET A 10 -2.33 41.71 -12.54
C MET A 10 -2.27 41.30 -11.06
N ILE A 11 -2.45 42.23 -10.13
CA ILE A 11 -2.50 41.92 -8.69
C ILE A 11 -3.81 41.19 -8.33
N LEU A 12 -4.93 41.60 -8.92
CA LEU A 12 -6.25 40.97 -8.66
C LEU A 12 -6.43 39.60 -9.33
N LEU A 13 -5.58 39.25 -10.29
CA LEU A 13 -5.57 37.94 -10.96
C LEU A 13 -4.60 36.94 -10.31
N GLY A 14 -3.77 37.38 -9.35
CA GLY A 14 -2.78 36.55 -8.66
C GLY A 14 -3.33 35.63 -7.56
N ASP A 15 -4.59 35.85 -7.14
CA ASP A 15 -5.24 35.09 -6.06
C ASP A 15 -6.02 33.86 -6.55
N PHE A 16 -5.98 33.56 -7.85
CA PHE A 16 -6.55 32.34 -8.39
C PHE A 16 -5.42 31.34 -8.63
N PHE A 17 -5.53 30.14 -8.07
CA PHE A 17 -4.57 29.03 -8.11
C PHE A 17 -3.50 29.03 -7.01
N ALA A 18 -3.91 29.18 -5.74
CA ALA A 18 -3.23 28.39 -4.72
C ALA A 18 -3.49 26.91 -5.04
N GLN A 19 -2.44 26.11 -5.18
CA GLN A 19 -2.59 24.65 -5.07
C GLN A 19 -3.08 24.40 -3.66
N GLY A 20 -4.29 23.86 -3.52
CA GLY A 20 -4.91 23.71 -2.21
C GLY A 20 -3.96 23.03 -1.21
N ASN A 21 -3.83 23.62 -0.02
CA ASN A 21 -2.92 23.11 1.00
C ASN A 21 -3.53 21.88 1.68
N LEU A 22 -2.67 20.89 1.98
CA LEU A 22 -3.05 19.75 2.78
C LEU A 22 -2.89 20.06 4.26
N GLN A 23 -3.99 20.02 5.00
CA GLN A 23 -3.97 20.13 6.45
C GLN A 23 -4.23 18.76 7.07
N PHE A 24 -3.29 18.28 7.90
CA PHE A 24 -3.47 17.02 8.61
C PHE A 24 -4.81 16.99 9.36
N SER A 25 -5.57 15.92 9.18
CA SER A 25 -6.84 15.69 9.86
C SER A 25 -6.67 14.66 10.96
N GLN A 26 -6.23 13.45 10.61
CA GLN A 26 -6.09 12.34 11.56
C GLN A 26 -5.26 11.19 10.96
N ALA A 27 -4.73 10.34 11.83
CA ALA A 27 -4.30 8.99 11.45
C ALA A 27 -5.47 8.01 11.71
N LYS A 28 -5.67 7.05 10.82
CA LYS A 28 -6.77 6.08 10.93
C LYS A 28 -6.36 4.70 10.41
N LEU A 29 -7.01 3.68 10.96
CA LEU A 29 -6.90 2.30 10.49
C LEU A 29 -8.16 1.93 9.72
N VAL A 30 -7.99 1.40 8.51
CA VAL A 30 -9.06 0.89 7.66
C VAL A 30 -9.00 -0.63 7.64
N SER A 31 -10.08 -1.30 8.04
CA SER A 31 -10.21 -2.77 8.02
C SER A 31 -11.35 -3.22 7.10
N ALA A 32 -12.53 -2.63 7.23
CA ALA A 32 -13.64 -2.79 6.29
C ALA A 32 -13.53 -1.80 5.12
N GLN A 33 -14.39 -1.95 4.11
CA GLN A 33 -14.45 -1.00 3.01
C GLN A 33 -14.90 0.37 3.49
N GLU A 34 -14.07 1.38 3.25
CA GLU A 34 -14.37 2.78 3.49
C GLU A 34 -14.13 3.61 2.23
N THR A 35 -14.73 4.79 2.16
CA THR A 35 -14.55 5.72 1.03
C THR A 35 -13.86 6.97 1.52
N VAL A 36 -12.87 7.46 0.76
CA VAL A 36 -12.24 8.75 1.03
C VAL A 36 -13.31 9.86 0.93
N PRO A 37 -13.61 10.60 2.00
CA PRO A 37 -14.67 11.61 1.98
C PRO A 37 -14.39 12.75 1.01
N VAL A 38 -15.45 13.43 0.58
CA VAL A 38 -15.33 14.66 -0.22
C VAL A 38 -14.56 15.72 0.58
N GLY A 39 -13.65 16.45 -0.09
CA GLY A 39 -12.78 17.43 0.55
C GLY A 39 -11.61 16.83 1.34
N LYS A 40 -11.42 15.51 1.27
CA LYS A 40 -10.31 14.80 1.90
C LYS A 40 -9.42 14.12 0.87
N ILE A 41 -8.18 13.86 1.29
CA ILE A 41 -7.25 12.95 0.61
C ILE A 41 -6.64 12.03 1.68
N TRP A 42 -6.41 10.78 1.33
CA TRP A 42 -5.70 9.85 2.21
C TRP A 42 -4.31 9.54 1.65
N LYS A 43 -3.32 9.45 2.53
CA LYS A 43 -1.99 8.90 2.24
C LYS A 43 -1.90 7.54 2.90
N LEU A 44 -1.55 6.51 2.14
CA LEU A 44 -1.22 5.21 2.72
C LEU A 44 0.17 5.30 3.36
N GLU A 45 0.22 5.06 4.67
CA GLU A 45 1.49 5.03 5.41
C GLU A 45 2.04 3.63 5.52
N ASN A 46 1.17 2.67 5.87
CA ASN A 46 1.58 1.29 6.05
C ASN A 46 0.36 0.37 6.03
N TYR A 47 0.62 -0.93 6.16
CA TYR A 47 -0.40 -1.94 6.39
C TYR A 47 0.06 -2.88 7.50
N LEU A 48 -0.91 -3.48 8.19
CA LEU A 48 -0.67 -4.40 9.30
C LEU A 48 -1.14 -5.78 8.87
N PRO A 49 -0.21 -6.70 8.55
CA PRO A 49 -0.53 -8.11 8.34
C PRO A 49 -1.26 -8.71 9.55
N ASN A 50 -2.23 -9.59 9.29
CA ASN A 50 -2.87 -10.42 10.34
C ASN A 50 -2.40 -11.88 10.30
N VAL A 51 -1.36 -12.16 9.53
CA VAL A 51 -0.67 -13.45 9.42
C VAL A 51 0.83 -13.21 9.49
N SER A 52 1.61 -14.27 9.76
CA SER A 52 3.07 -14.20 9.70
C SER A 52 3.54 -13.73 8.31
N LEU A 53 4.61 -12.94 8.26
CA LEU A 53 5.26 -12.61 6.99
C LEU A 53 5.98 -13.82 6.40
N ALA A 54 6.53 -14.68 7.27
CA ALA A 54 7.19 -15.90 6.87
C ALA A 54 6.15 -16.97 6.49
N ILE A 55 6.47 -17.70 5.41
CA ILE A 55 5.72 -18.89 5.00
C ILE A 55 6.48 -20.08 5.55
N GLU A 56 5.84 -20.85 6.43
CA GLU A 56 6.38 -22.12 6.88
C GLU A 56 6.58 -23.05 5.68
N LEU A 57 7.79 -23.61 5.57
CA LEU A 57 8.12 -24.63 4.60
C LEU A 57 7.62 -25.99 5.14
N ASN A 58 6.32 -26.21 5.08
CA ASN A 58 5.73 -27.49 5.52
C ASN A 58 5.85 -28.54 4.43
N ARG A 59 6.98 -29.26 4.42
CA ARG A 59 7.25 -30.39 3.52
C ARG A 59 6.74 -31.70 4.12
N LEU A 60 5.77 -32.33 3.48
CA LEU A 60 5.34 -33.69 3.82
C LEU A 60 6.41 -34.73 3.41
N PRO A 61 6.53 -35.87 4.11
CA PRO A 61 7.32 -36.99 3.63
C PRO A 61 6.87 -37.37 2.21
N ASN A 62 7.82 -37.54 1.27
CA ASN A 62 7.61 -37.81 -0.17
C ASN A 62 7.26 -36.61 -1.08
N GLN A 63 7.51 -35.37 -0.67
CA GLN A 63 7.43 -34.21 -1.56
C GLN A 63 8.84 -33.71 -1.96
N ALA A 64 9.13 -33.62 -3.26
CA ALA A 64 10.44 -33.19 -3.77
C ALA A 64 10.67 -31.67 -3.66
N THR A 65 9.67 -30.89 -3.23
CA THR A 65 9.78 -29.44 -3.01
C THR A 65 8.74 -29.04 -1.95
N ALA A 66 9.08 -28.07 -1.10
CA ALA A 66 8.13 -27.35 -0.27
C ALA A 66 8.27 -25.85 -0.52
N GLY A 67 7.21 -25.10 -0.26
CA GLY A 67 7.18 -23.68 -0.58
C GLY A 67 5.77 -23.14 -0.72
N GLY A 68 5.68 -21.82 -0.81
CA GLY A 68 4.42 -21.14 -1.04
C GLY A 68 4.63 -19.70 -1.48
N THR A 69 3.53 -19.12 -1.97
CA THR A 69 3.44 -17.69 -2.24
C THR A 69 2.41 -17.09 -1.30
N ARG A 70 2.76 -15.96 -0.67
CA ARG A 70 1.88 -15.22 0.21
C ARG A 70 1.80 -13.77 -0.25
N ASN A 71 0.62 -13.41 -0.72
CA ASN A 71 0.31 -12.06 -1.18
C ASN A 71 -0.35 -11.27 -0.05
N PHE A 72 0.01 -10.00 0.07
CA PHE A 72 -0.61 -9.04 0.99
C PHE A 72 -1.34 -8.03 0.14
N VAL A 73 -2.67 -8.08 0.19
CA VAL A 73 -3.53 -7.42 -0.78
C VAL A 73 -4.49 -6.48 -0.07
N ILE A 74 -4.65 -5.29 -0.65
CA ILE A 74 -5.73 -4.35 -0.33
C ILE A 74 -6.65 -4.22 -1.54
N LEU A 75 -7.86 -3.73 -1.34
CA LEU A 75 -8.78 -3.39 -2.42
C LEU A 75 -8.86 -1.88 -2.56
N VAL A 76 -8.63 -1.38 -3.78
CA VAL A 76 -8.84 0.01 -4.16
C VAL A 76 -9.90 0.04 -5.24
N ASN A 77 -11.08 0.61 -4.98
CA ASN A 77 -12.23 0.55 -5.90
C ASN A 77 -12.57 -0.89 -6.32
N SER A 78 -12.48 -1.85 -5.39
CA SER A 78 -12.63 -3.30 -5.63
C SER A 78 -11.53 -3.94 -6.50
N VAL A 79 -10.50 -3.19 -6.90
CA VAL A 79 -9.34 -3.71 -7.63
C VAL A 79 -8.29 -4.18 -6.62
N PRO A 80 -7.77 -5.42 -6.73
CA PRO A 80 -6.72 -5.90 -5.85
C PRO A 80 -5.40 -5.19 -6.14
N ILE A 81 -4.79 -4.63 -5.09
CA ILE A 81 -3.46 -4.03 -5.11
C ILE A 81 -2.55 -4.86 -4.20
N TYR A 82 -1.46 -5.39 -4.77
CA TYR A 82 -0.49 -6.23 -4.09
C TYR A 82 0.56 -5.32 -3.45
N LEU A 83 0.50 -5.17 -2.13
CA LEU A 83 1.45 -4.36 -1.37
C LEU A 83 2.77 -5.10 -1.17
N GLN A 84 2.68 -6.42 -0.97
CA GLN A 84 3.81 -7.29 -0.76
C GLN A 84 3.55 -8.70 -1.28
N THR A 85 4.59 -9.37 -1.75
CA THR A 85 4.58 -10.80 -2.07
C THR A 85 5.80 -11.48 -1.46
N ASN A 86 5.56 -12.42 -0.55
CA ASN A 86 6.59 -13.30 -0.03
C ASN A 86 6.53 -14.63 -0.81
N ILE A 87 7.70 -15.10 -1.24
CA ILE A 87 7.85 -16.42 -1.86
C ILE A 87 8.88 -17.18 -1.05
N SER A 88 8.50 -18.38 -0.59
CA SER A 88 9.42 -19.33 0.01
C SER A 88 9.52 -20.57 -0.86
N ARG A 89 10.75 -21.05 -1.06
CA ARG A 89 11.01 -22.32 -1.73
C ARG A 89 12.13 -23.06 -1.01
N GLU A 90 11.83 -24.28 -0.57
CA GLU A 90 12.79 -25.27 -0.12
C GLU A 90 13.14 -26.19 -1.27
N VAL A 91 14.43 -26.31 -1.59
CA VAL A 91 14.95 -27.29 -2.54
C VAL A 91 15.93 -28.19 -1.81
N GLY A 92 15.71 -29.51 -1.85
CA GLY A 92 16.54 -30.50 -1.17
C GLY A 92 16.24 -30.62 0.32
N ARG A 93 16.22 -31.84 0.85
CA ARG A 93 16.35 -32.16 2.28
C ARG A 93 17.42 -33.25 2.29
N ASP A 94 18.24 -33.33 3.33
CA ASP A 94 18.99 -34.57 3.60
C ASP A 94 17.97 -35.64 4.05
N ASP A 95 17.23 -36.20 3.10
CA ASP A 95 16.77 -37.57 3.23
C ASP A 95 17.94 -38.46 2.79
N ALA A 96 18.09 -39.66 3.37
CA ALA A 96 19.19 -40.58 3.07
C ALA A 96 19.25 -41.05 1.59
N TYR A 97 18.43 -40.47 0.72
CA TYR A 97 18.22 -40.81 -0.68
C TYR A 97 18.69 -39.70 -1.64
N TRP A 98 18.63 -38.42 -1.24
CA TRP A 98 19.11 -37.28 -2.02
C TRP A 98 20.05 -36.41 -1.17
N ASN A 99 21.36 -36.58 -1.35
CA ASN A 99 22.41 -35.83 -0.66
C ASN A 99 22.47 -34.34 -1.12
N GLN A 100 21.38 -33.60 -0.97
CA GLN A 100 21.30 -32.18 -1.31
C GLN A 100 20.97 -31.39 -0.05
N GLN A 101 21.95 -30.61 0.41
CA GLN A 101 21.78 -29.59 1.45
C GLN A 101 20.58 -28.72 1.09
N GLY A 102 19.55 -28.75 1.93
CA GLY A 102 18.32 -28.00 1.67
C GLY A 102 18.59 -26.50 1.65
N TYR A 103 18.36 -25.84 0.51
CA TYR A 103 18.40 -24.39 0.41
C TYR A 103 16.99 -23.83 0.53
N ALA A 104 16.76 -23.03 1.57
CA ALA A 104 15.56 -22.19 1.68
C ALA A 104 15.86 -20.84 1.01
N ALA A 105 15.23 -20.58 -0.14
CA ALA A 105 15.23 -19.27 -0.77
C ALA A 105 13.98 -18.51 -0.33
N VAL A 106 14.16 -17.32 0.23
CA VAL A 106 13.07 -16.39 0.57
C VAL A 106 13.30 -15.11 -0.21
N SER A 107 12.31 -14.70 -1.00
CA SER A 107 12.30 -13.42 -1.69
C SER A 107 11.08 -12.61 -1.26
N ASP A 108 11.30 -11.31 -1.03
CA ASP A 108 10.27 -10.35 -0.67
C ASP A 108 10.22 -9.21 -1.69
N PHE A 109 9.03 -8.93 -2.20
CA PHE A 109 8.75 -7.83 -3.14
C PHE A 109 7.72 -6.90 -2.52
N LYS A 110 8.01 -5.60 -2.44
CA LYS A 110 7.13 -4.59 -1.83
C LYS A 110 7.09 -3.29 -2.66
N ILE A 111 5.99 -2.55 -2.59
CA ILE A 111 5.76 -1.33 -3.40
C ILE A 111 5.94 -0.01 -2.62
N PHE A 112 6.42 -0.05 -1.37
CA PHE A 112 6.50 1.10 -0.46
C PHE A 112 7.65 2.10 -0.73
N ASP A 113 8.18 2.15 -1.94
CA ASP A 113 9.31 3.02 -2.28
C ASP A 113 8.87 4.47 -2.57
N ALA A 114 7.56 4.71 -2.67
CA ALA A 114 6.95 6.02 -2.83
C ALA A 114 5.60 6.12 -2.10
N PRO A 115 5.17 7.35 -1.72
CA PRO A 115 3.85 7.56 -1.15
C PRO A 115 2.72 7.14 -2.09
N ILE A 116 1.71 6.45 -1.55
CA ILE A 116 0.48 6.15 -2.27
C ILE A 116 -0.61 7.08 -1.74
N TRP A 117 -1.23 7.85 -2.64
CA TRP A 117 -2.27 8.82 -2.31
C TRP A 117 -3.59 8.42 -2.96
N PHE A 118 -4.68 8.56 -2.20
CA PHE A 118 -6.03 8.26 -2.64
C PHE A 118 -6.90 9.52 -2.63
N PRO A 119 -7.40 9.95 -3.79
CA PRO A 119 -8.30 11.10 -3.87
C PRO A 119 -9.69 10.77 -3.29
N ALA A 120 -10.46 11.82 -3.02
CA ALA A 120 -11.87 11.72 -2.65
C ALA A 120 -12.66 10.79 -3.59
N GLY A 121 -13.56 9.99 -3.02
CA GLY A 121 -14.36 9.01 -3.75
C GLY A 121 -13.69 7.65 -3.97
N THR A 122 -12.39 7.51 -3.68
CA THR A 122 -11.72 6.21 -3.72
C THR A 122 -12.22 5.32 -2.60
N THR A 123 -12.58 4.07 -2.89
CA THR A 123 -12.84 3.06 -1.85
C THR A 123 -11.57 2.30 -1.51
N LEU A 124 -11.37 2.01 -0.22
CA LEU A 124 -10.22 1.31 0.32
C LEU A 124 -10.70 0.24 1.32
N ALA A 125 -10.20 -0.99 1.20
CA ALA A 125 -10.51 -2.07 2.13
C ALA A 125 -9.30 -2.98 2.36
N ALA A 126 -9.14 -3.49 3.58
CA ALA A 126 -8.21 -4.59 3.83
C ALA A 126 -8.72 -5.88 3.16
N SER A 127 -7.80 -6.75 2.75
CA SER A 127 -8.13 -8.00 2.07
C SER A 127 -7.15 -9.10 2.46
N THR A 128 -6.63 -9.85 1.49
CA THR A 128 -5.83 -11.05 1.72
C THR A 128 -4.60 -10.75 2.58
N ASN A 129 -4.49 -11.43 3.72
CA ASN A 129 -3.37 -11.35 4.67
C ASN A 129 -3.10 -9.96 5.27
N VAL A 130 -4.02 -9.01 5.11
CA VAL A 130 -3.95 -7.65 5.67
C VAL A 130 -5.10 -7.47 6.65
N GLY A 131 -4.80 -7.17 7.91
CA GLY A 131 -5.82 -6.87 8.92
C GLY A 131 -6.26 -5.41 8.91
N PHE A 132 -5.29 -4.50 8.75
CA PHE A 132 -5.53 -3.06 8.76
C PHE A 132 -4.64 -2.34 7.76
N ILE A 133 -5.14 -1.22 7.24
CA ILE A 133 -4.38 -0.27 6.44
C ILE A 133 -4.25 1.01 7.26
N SER A 134 -3.03 1.44 7.51
CA SER A 134 -2.75 2.71 8.20
C SER A 134 -2.68 3.83 7.17
N VAL A 135 -3.57 4.82 7.32
CA VAL A 135 -3.59 6.00 6.46
C VAL A 135 -3.55 7.28 7.29
N MET A 136 -2.92 8.32 6.73
CA MET A 136 -3.11 9.70 7.18
C MET A 136 -4.17 10.36 6.31
N GLU A 137 -5.19 10.95 6.93
CA GLU A 137 -6.20 11.76 6.27
C GLU A 137 -5.83 13.24 6.36
N PHE A 138 -6.02 13.95 5.25
CA PHE A 138 -5.81 15.39 5.16
C PHE A 138 -7.07 16.07 4.63
N ASN A 139 -7.32 17.29 5.11
CA ASN A 139 -8.26 18.22 4.49
C ASN A 139 -7.59 18.88 3.27
N VAL A 140 -8.34 19.02 2.20
CA VAL A 140 -7.97 19.86 1.05
C VAL A 140 -8.55 21.25 1.28
N VAL A 141 -7.70 22.23 1.56
CA VAL A 141 -8.10 23.63 1.78
C VAL A 141 -7.78 24.43 0.51
N PRO A 142 -8.71 25.24 -0.02
CA PRO A 142 -8.47 26.11 -1.17
C PRO A 142 -7.27 27.04 -1.00
#